data_AF-A0ABD3QMD3-F1
#
_entry.id   AF-A0ABD3QMD3-F1
#
_cell.length_a   1.000
_cell.length_b   1.000
_cell.length_c   1.000
_cell.angle_alpha   90.00
_cell.angle_beta   90.00
_cell.angle_gamma   90.00
#
_symmetry.space_group_name_H-M   'P 1'
#
loop_
_entity.id
_entity.type
_entity.pdbx_description
1 polymer ?
#
loop_
_entity_poly.entity_id
_entity_poly.type
_entity_poly.pdbx_seq_one_letter_code
_entity_poly.pdbx_strand_id
1 'polypeptide(L)'
;MAEAPPPNANEGCVGPTSSSAGKSSACAGCPNQAACSSGTFSSPAALAAKEKERSDLQNALSNISHIVLVLSGKGGVGKSTISTQIAQALSSRGYSVGLLDLDICGPSIPRMAGVTSRTVHQSQSGWEPVYANPNLGVMSISFLLEEADAAVVWRGPRKNGLIKQFLVETDWGVGGLDYLIVDTPPGTSDEHISIVQYLNDARPMMDGGASGAIVVTTPEEVSMADVRKELNFCKKTKVPVLGVVENMSGLQMKLSDVQFLKGGLDWNGEDCTQQALEILKEKCPEVLSMMICTDIFPSSGVGPSGMASQYNVPYLGKLPLDPNLLKACEEGVSFVEKFSGSPAAKPLNDIVDRLILALPVDDDDGEEDMAS
;
A
#
# COMPACT_ATOMS: atom_id res chain seq x y z
N MET A 1 -10.63 -22.56 19.95
CA MET A 1 -9.73 -23.60 19.38
C MET A 1 -8.30 -23.25 19.80
N ALA A 2 -7.41 -24.24 20.00
CA ALA A 2 -6.02 -23.95 20.34
C ALA A 2 -5.35 -23.19 19.18
N GLU A 3 -4.60 -22.14 19.51
CA GLU A 3 -3.93 -21.31 18.50
C GLU A 3 -2.87 -22.11 17.76
N ALA A 4 -2.79 -21.93 16.44
CA ALA A 4 -1.80 -22.60 15.62
C ALA A 4 -0.39 -22.17 16.07
N PRO A 5 0.60 -23.08 16.09
CA PRO A 5 1.96 -22.74 16.46
C PRO A 5 2.54 -21.68 15.50
N PRO A 6 3.39 -20.75 16.00
CA PRO A 6 3.98 -19.71 15.16
C PRO A 6 4.84 -20.30 14.03
N PRO A 7 5.11 -19.56 12.94
CA PRO A 7 5.77 -20.08 11.74
C PRO A 7 7.20 -20.63 11.98
N ASN A 8 7.83 -20.22 13.08
CA ASN A 8 9.16 -20.63 13.51
C ASN A 8 9.12 -21.56 14.74
N ALA A 9 7.96 -22.15 15.04
CA ALA A 9 7.83 -23.05 16.17
C ALA A 9 8.61 -24.35 15.95
N ASN A 10 9.08 -24.94 17.07
CA ASN A 10 9.64 -26.29 17.06
C ASN A 10 8.63 -27.28 16.46
N GLU A 11 9.15 -28.30 15.77
CA GLU A 11 8.34 -29.40 15.25
C GLU A 11 7.56 -30.06 16.41
N GLY A 12 6.23 -30.18 16.25
CA GLY A 12 5.34 -30.70 17.30
C GLY A 12 4.92 -29.67 18.37
N CYS A 13 5.14 -28.37 18.16
CA CYS A 13 4.67 -27.33 19.06
C CYS A 13 3.14 -27.39 19.26
N VAL A 14 2.73 -27.47 20.53
CA VAL A 14 1.31 -27.56 20.94
C VAL A 14 0.59 -26.21 20.99
N GLY A 15 1.29 -25.11 20.71
CA GLY A 15 0.76 -23.74 20.77
C GLY A 15 0.80 -23.13 22.18
N PRO A 16 0.86 -21.79 22.31
CA PRO A 16 1.03 -21.09 23.59
C PRO A 16 -0.23 -21.10 24.47
N THR A 17 -1.40 -21.32 23.88
CA THR A 17 -2.70 -21.36 24.57
C THR A 17 -3.15 -22.78 24.96
N SER A 18 -2.38 -23.81 24.60
CA SER A 18 -2.69 -25.20 24.92
C SER A 18 -2.51 -25.51 26.41
N SER A 19 -3.29 -26.45 26.92
CA SER A 19 -3.12 -26.98 28.29
C SER A 19 -1.76 -27.65 28.51
N SER A 20 -1.12 -28.11 27.43
CA SER A 20 0.24 -28.70 27.42
C SER A 20 1.35 -27.71 27.05
N ALA A 21 1.02 -26.42 26.88
CA ALA A 21 2.00 -25.37 26.57
C ALA A 21 3.06 -25.23 27.67
N GLY A 22 4.34 -25.24 27.28
CA GLY A 22 5.47 -25.21 28.22
C GLY A 22 5.71 -26.52 29.00
N LYS A 23 4.84 -27.52 28.83
CA LYS A 23 4.88 -28.82 29.53
C LYS A 23 5.15 -30.02 28.60
N SER A 24 4.87 -29.88 27.30
CA SER A 24 5.10 -30.95 26.32
C SER A 24 6.60 -31.16 26.05
N SER A 25 6.96 -32.35 25.57
CA SER A 25 8.33 -32.67 25.15
C SER A 25 8.83 -31.75 24.04
N ALA A 26 7.95 -31.32 23.13
CA ALA A 26 8.26 -30.37 22.07
C ALA A 26 8.61 -28.95 22.59
N CYS A 27 8.27 -28.64 23.84
CA CYS A 27 8.62 -27.37 24.47
C CYS A 27 10.03 -27.37 25.09
N ALA A 28 10.70 -28.52 25.20
CA ALA A 28 12.03 -28.60 25.81
C ALA A 28 13.05 -27.79 25.00
N GLY A 29 13.74 -26.86 25.66
CA GLY A 29 14.72 -25.98 25.01
C GLY A 29 14.10 -24.83 24.18
N CYS A 30 12.77 -24.68 24.21
CA CYS A 30 12.09 -23.54 23.59
C CYS A 30 12.33 -22.26 24.42
N PRO A 31 12.75 -21.13 23.81
CA PRO A 31 12.94 -19.86 24.51
C PRO A 31 11.69 -19.39 25.27
N ASN A 32 10.49 -19.74 24.78
CA ASN A 32 9.21 -19.35 25.37
C ASN A 32 8.62 -20.39 26.34
N GLN A 33 9.34 -21.47 26.67
CA GLN A 33 8.82 -22.58 27.50
C GLN A 33 8.28 -22.09 28.85
N ALA A 34 9.03 -21.22 29.53
CA ALA A 34 8.65 -20.70 30.84
C ALA A 34 7.41 -19.80 30.79
N ALA A 35 7.30 -18.94 29.77
CA ALA A 35 6.14 -18.06 29.59
C ALA A 35 4.87 -18.86 29.21
N CYS A 36 5.03 -19.93 28.44
CA CYS A 36 3.94 -20.85 28.14
C CYS A 36 3.51 -21.65 29.39
N SER A 37 4.46 -22.13 30.20
CA SER A 37 4.15 -22.93 31.38
C SER A 37 3.55 -22.12 32.53
N SER A 38 3.88 -20.83 32.63
CA SER A 38 3.28 -19.89 33.59
C SER A 38 1.86 -19.46 33.22
N GLY A 39 1.34 -19.90 32.07
CA GLY A 39 0.02 -19.51 31.59
C GLY A 39 -0.07 -18.04 31.18
N THR A 40 1.07 -17.38 30.89
CA THR A 40 1.10 -15.96 30.49
C THR A 40 0.18 -15.69 29.29
N PHE A 41 0.07 -16.65 28.38
CA PHE A 41 -0.75 -16.54 27.16
C PHE A 41 -2.14 -17.19 27.27
N SER A 42 -2.38 -18.02 28.30
CA SER A 42 -3.62 -18.80 28.47
C SER A 42 -4.42 -18.45 29.73
N SER A 43 -3.93 -17.50 30.54
CA SER A 43 -4.66 -17.01 31.69
C SER A 43 -6.02 -16.43 31.27
N PRO A 44 -7.07 -16.52 32.12
CA PRO A 44 -8.37 -15.92 31.81
C PRO A 44 -8.27 -14.44 31.45
N ALA A 45 -7.38 -13.70 32.09
CA ALA A 45 -7.13 -12.29 31.79
C ALA A 45 -6.51 -12.09 30.40
N ALA A 46 -5.54 -12.93 30.01
CA ALA A 46 -4.92 -12.86 28.68
C ALA A 46 -5.91 -13.21 27.56
N LEU A 47 -6.74 -14.24 27.77
CA LEU A 47 -7.80 -14.62 26.82
C LEU A 47 -8.86 -13.53 26.70
N ALA A 48 -9.29 -12.93 27.81
CA ALA A 48 -10.25 -11.82 27.81
C ALA A 48 -9.67 -10.58 27.11
N ALA A 49 -8.39 -10.26 27.32
CA ALA A 49 -7.72 -9.16 26.64
C ALA A 49 -7.64 -9.39 25.12
N LYS A 50 -7.32 -10.62 24.69
CA LYS A 50 -7.28 -10.99 23.27
C LYS A 50 -8.66 -10.93 22.61
N GLU A 51 -9.68 -11.41 23.31
CA GLU A 51 -11.06 -11.35 22.82
C GLU A 51 -11.57 -9.90 22.71
N LYS A 52 -11.24 -9.06 23.69
CA LYS A 52 -11.52 -7.63 23.63
C LYS A 52 -10.81 -6.97 22.45
N GLU A 53 -9.53 -7.26 22.25
CA GLU A 53 -8.75 -6.74 21.12
C GLU A 53 -9.37 -7.13 19.77
N ARG A 54 -9.76 -8.39 19.61
CA ARG A 54 -10.46 -8.87 18.43
C ARG A 54 -11.78 -8.13 18.21
N SER A 55 -12.59 -7.97 19.25
CA SER A 55 -13.86 -7.23 19.17
C SER A 55 -13.67 -5.76 18.83
N ASP A 56 -12.67 -5.09 19.42
CA ASP A 56 -12.36 -3.69 19.15
C ASP A 56 -11.99 -3.50 17.66
N LEU A 57 -11.13 -4.38 17.12
CA LEU A 57 -10.75 -4.38 15.70
C LEU A 57 -11.94 -4.68 14.77
N GLN A 58 -12.79 -5.65 15.14
CA GLN A 58 -14.00 -5.99 14.38
C GLN A 58 -14.94 -4.79 14.25
N ASN A 59 -15.19 -4.11 15.38
CA ASN A 59 -16.05 -2.94 15.39
C ASN A 59 -15.45 -1.79 14.57
N ALA A 60 -14.17 -1.48 14.77
CA ALA A 60 -13.52 -0.36 14.09
C ALA A 60 -13.46 -0.55 12.56
N LEU A 61 -13.27 -1.78 12.09
CA LEU A 61 -13.18 -2.07 10.66
C LEU A 61 -14.55 -2.38 10.04
N SER A 62 -15.61 -2.62 10.81
CA SER A 62 -16.92 -3.02 10.28
C SER A 62 -17.50 -2.08 9.23
N ASN A 63 -17.26 -0.77 9.37
CA ASN A 63 -17.76 0.28 8.46
C ASN A 63 -16.77 0.62 7.32
N ILE A 64 -15.85 -0.28 6.99
CA ILE A 64 -14.95 -0.12 5.85
C ILE A 64 -15.26 -1.23 4.86
N SER A 65 -15.71 -0.88 3.65
CA SER A 65 -16.13 -1.86 2.63
C SER A 65 -14.92 -2.65 2.10
N HIS A 66 -13.84 -1.95 1.72
CA HIS A 66 -12.63 -2.57 1.17
C HIS A 66 -11.36 -2.11 1.88
N ILE A 67 -10.44 -3.04 2.18
CA ILE A 67 -9.10 -2.72 2.69
C ILE A 67 -8.05 -3.22 1.69
N VAL A 68 -7.28 -2.30 1.11
CA VAL A 68 -6.24 -2.61 0.12
C VAL A 68 -4.87 -2.39 0.74
N LEU A 69 -4.15 -3.48 0.97
CA LEU A 69 -2.75 -3.42 1.37
C LEU A 69 -1.87 -3.15 0.15
N VAL A 70 -1.03 -2.13 0.22
CA VAL A 70 -0.03 -1.85 -0.82
C VAL A 70 1.31 -2.37 -0.35
N LEU A 71 1.79 -3.44 -0.98
CA LEU A 71 3.02 -4.14 -0.61
C LEU A 71 4.13 -3.87 -1.64
N SER A 72 5.39 -3.87 -1.18
CA SER A 72 6.54 -3.91 -2.07
C SER A 72 7.69 -4.67 -1.41
N GLY A 73 8.49 -5.41 -2.20
CA GLY A 73 9.58 -6.20 -1.63
C GLY A 73 10.87 -5.42 -1.36
N LYS A 74 10.98 -4.20 -1.90
CA LYS A 74 12.10 -3.27 -1.65
C LYS A 74 11.62 -1.82 -1.56
N GLY A 75 12.45 -0.96 -0.98
CA GLY A 75 12.27 0.50 -0.99
C GLY A 75 12.55 1.09 -2.37
N GLY A 76 11.95 2.25 -2.67
CA GLY A 76 12.24 3.00 -3.90
C GLY A 76 11.48 2.57 -5.15
N VAL A 77 10.61 1.54 -5.10
CA VAL A 77 9.78 1.13 -6.26
C VAL A 77 8.60 2.07 -6.55
N GLY A 78 8.39 3.11 -5.73
CA GLY A 78 7.26 4.02 -5.82
C GLY A 78 5.96 3.49 -5.20
N LYS A 79 6.05 2.59 -4.21
CA LYS A 79 4.89 2.07 -3.45
C LYS A 79 3.98 3.19 -2.96
N SER A 80 4.50 4.14 -2.18
CA SER A 80 3.72 5.26 -1.61
C SER A 80 3.16 6.21 -2.67
N THR A 81 3.86 6.37 -3.81
CA THR A 81 3.35 7.09 -4.99
C THR A 81 2.11 6.40 -5.55
N ILE A 82 2.17 5.08 -5.75
CA ILE A 82 1.03 4.30 -6.23
C ILE A 82 -0.11 4.31 -5.21
N SER A 83 0.17 4.12 -3.91
CA SER A 83 -0.82 4.19 -2.82
C SER A 83 -1.56 5.52 -2.85
N THR A 84 -0.83 6.64 -2.88
CA THR A 84 -1.40 7.98 -2.89
C THR A 84 -2.23 8.23 -4.14
N GLN A 85 -1.71 7.87 -5.32
CA GLN A 85 -2.42 8.17 -6.56
C GLN A 85 -3.63 7.27 -6.81
N ILE A 86 -3.63 6.03 -6.32
CA ILE A 86 -4.85 5.21 -6.30
C ILE A 86 -5.89 5.84 -5.37
N ALA A 87 -5.50 6.25 -4.16
CA ALA A 87 -6.41 6.88 -3.21
C ALA A 87 -7.01 8.19 -3.77
N GLN A 88 -6.17 9.04 -4.39
CA GLN A 88 -6.61 10.25 -5.08
C GLN A 88 -7.57 9.94 -6.24
N ALA A 89 -7.25 8.95 -7.09
CA ALA A 89 -8.10 8.59 -8.23
C ALA A 89 -9.45 7.99 -7.82
N LEU A 90 -9.49 7.21 -6.74
CA LEU A 90 -10.74 6.72 -6.14
C LEU A 90 -11.57 7.87 -5.57
N SER A 91 -10.94 8.76 -4.79
CA SER A 91 -11.56 9.95 -4.22
C SER A 91 -12.16 10.88 -5.30
N SER A 92 -11.43 11.10 -6.40
CA SER A 92 -11.87 11.82 -7.59
C SER A 92 -13.10 11.23 -8.28
N ARG A 93 -13.35 9.93 -8.09
CA ARG A 93 -14.51 9.21 -8.63
C ARG A 93 -15.71 9.23 -7.67
N GLY A 94 -15.60 9.92 -6.54
CA GLY A 94 -16.68 10.10 -5.57
C GLY A 94 -16.68 9.12 -4.40
N TYR A 95 -15.74 8.16 -4.35
CA TYR A 95 -15.65 7.21 -3.25
C TYR A 95 -15.12 7.89 -1.97
N SER A 96 -15.60 7.43 -0.82
CA SER A 96 -15.04 7.75 0.50
C SER A 96 -13.77 6.93 0.73
N VAL A 97 -12.62 7.60 0.81
CA VAL A 97 -11.30 6.96 0.84
C VAL A 97 -10.51 7.33 2.08
N GLY A 98 -9.98 6.32 2.77
CA GLY A 98 -8.94 6.46 3.78
C GLY A 98 -7.57 6.08 3.21
N LEU A 99 -6.54 6.84 3.53
CA LEU A 99 -5.15 6.53 3.22
C LEU A 99 -4.34 6.45 4.51
N LEU A 100 -3.97 5.22 4.89
CA LEU A 100 -3.24 4.91 6.11
C LEU A 100 -1.77 4.62 5.81
N ASP A 101 -0.88 5.44 6.35
CA ASP A 101 0.57 5.33 6.23
C ASP A 101 1.17 4.59 7.44
N LEU A 102 1.65 3.36 7.20
CA LEU A 102 2.33 2.53 8.18
C LEU A 102 3.85 2.53 8.00
N ASP A 103 4.41 3.28 7.04
CA ASP A 103 5.85 3.37 6.82
C ASP A 103 6.52 4.33 7.83
N ILE A 104 6.61 3.86 9.07
CA ILE A 104 7.06 4.63 10.23
C ILE A 104 8.48 5.21 10.04
N CYS A 105 9.34 4.53 9.29
CA CYS A 105 10.74 4.91 9.12
C CYS A 105 10.96 5.99 8.05
N GLY A 106 9.98 6.21 7.17
CA GLY A 106 10.09 7.16 6.06
C GLY A 106 8.71 7.61 5.56
N PRO A 107 7.87 8.21 6.42
CA PRO A 107 6.51 8.58 6.06
C PRO A 107 6.55 9.60 4.92
N SER A 108 5.99 9.22 3.77
CA SER A 108 5.99 10.06 2.56
C SER A 108 4.59 10.53 2.17
N ILE A 109 3.56 9.81 2.64
CA ILE A 109 2.16 10.04 2.32
C ILE A 109 1.67 11.46 2.66
N PRO A 110 1.93 12.05 3.86
CA PRO A 110 1.47 13.41 4.17
C PRO A 110 1.97 14.46 3.18
N ARG A 111 3.21 14.31 2.71
CA ARG A 111 3.79 15.18 1.68
C ARG A 111 3.11 14.93 0.34
N MET A 112 2.99 13.67 -0.06
CA MET A 112 2.38 13.27 -1.34
C MET A 112 0.89 13.61 -1.44
N ALA A 113 0.20 13.75 -0.30
CA ALA A 113 -1.19 14.15 -0.22
C ALA A 113 -1.38 15.66 0.07
N GLY A 114 -0.29 16.45 0.18
CA GLY A 114 -0.37 17.90 0.37
C GLY A 114 -0.79 18.35 1.77
N VAL A 115 -0.58 17.53 2.80
CA VAL A 115 -1.09 17.73 4.18
C VAL A 115 -0.01 17.77 5.26
N THR A 116 1.28 17.91 4.89
CA THR A 116 2.43 17.88 5.83
C THR A 116 2.36 18.84 7.03
N SER A 117 1.71 20.01 6.89
CA SER A 117 1.67 21.03 7.95
C SER A 117 0.49 20.88 8.92
N ARG A 118 -0.22 19.75 8.85
CA ARG A 118 -1.39 19.48 9.68
C ARG A 118 -1.05 18.48 10.78
N THR A 119 -1.79 18.56 11.87
CA THR A 119 -1.69 17.65 13.01
C THR A 119 -2.98 16.88 13.15
N VAL A 120 -2.90 15.65 13.66
CA VAL A 120 -4.11 14.89 13.98
C VAL A 120 -4.76 15.49 15.22
N HIS A 121 -6.09 15.52 15.24
CA HIS A 121 -6.84 15.95 16.41
C HIS A 121 -7.43 14.73 17.11
N GLN A 122 -7.32 14.69 18.43
CA GLN A 122 -7.99 13.67 19.24
C GLN A 122 -9.35 14.19 19.68
N SER A 123 -10.42 13.52 19.22
CA SER A 123 -11.80 13.76 19.60
C SER A 123 -12.25 12.77 20.69
N GLN A 124 -13.53 12.78 21.04
CA GLN A 124 -14.11 11.77 21.94
C GLN A 124 -14.28 10.40 21.27
N SER A 125 -14.39 10.37 19.94
CA SER A 125 -14.59 9.16 19.14
C SER A 125 -13.28 8.53 18.67
N GLY A 126 -12.18 9.29 18.65
CA GLY A 126 -10.88 8.78 18.22
C GLY A 126 -9.95 9.87 17.69
N TRP A 127 -8.99 9.47 16.87
CA TRP A 127 -8.19 10.36 16.06
C TRP A 127 -8.95 10.72 14.78
N GLU A 128 -9.18 12.01 14.58
CA GLU A 128 -9.77 12.53 13.35
C GLU A 128 -8.70 12.57 12.25
N PRO A 129 -8.88 11.85 11.12
CA PRO A 129 -7.90 11.84 10.06
C PRO A 129 -7.76 13.21 9.41
N VAL A 130 -6.59 13.47 8.83
CA VAL A 130 -6.32 14.72 8.14
C VAL A 130 -6.86 14.65 6.72
N TYR A 131 -7.90 15.40 6.41
CA TYR A 131 -8.53 15.39 5.08
C TYR A 131 -7.72 16.16 4.04
N ALA A 132 -7.19 15.46 3.02
CA ALA A 132 -6.54 16.08 1.86
C ALA A 132 -7.57 16.77 0.94
N ASN A 133 -8.76 16.17 0.84
CA ASN A 133 -9.94 16.71 0.20
C ASN A 133 -11.20 16.14 0.91
N PRO A 134 -12.44 16.55 0.57
CA PRO A 134 -13.65 16.09 1.26
C PRO A 134 -13.86 14.57 1.30
N ASN A 135 -13.30 13.84 0.34
CA ASN A 135 -13.48 12.39 0.16
C ASN A 135 -12.20 11.59 0.47
N LEU A 136 -11.12 12.23 0.94
CA LEU A 136 -9.83 11.57 1.19
C LEU A 136 -9.27 11.96 2.56
N GLY A 137 -9.46 11.08 3.54
CA GLY A 137 -8.86 11.16 4.87
C GLY A 137 -7.48 10.50 4.90
N VAL A 138 -6.49 11.15 5.50
CA VAL A 138 -5.12 10.63 5.62
C VAL A 138 -4.75 10.44 7.09
N MET A 139 -4.15 9.29 7.41
CA MET A 139 -3.60 9.02 8.73
C MET A 139 -2.15 8.53 8.61
N SER A 140 -1.23 9.13 9.36
CA SER A 140 0.20 8.83 9.32
C SER A 140 0.83 9.10 10.67
N ILE A 141 1.90 8.36 11.01
CA ILE A 141 2.66 8.62 12.23
C ILE A 141 3.27 10.03 12.26
N SER A 142 3.58 10.60 11.09
CA SER A 142 4.14 11.95 10.97
C SER A 142 3.29 13.01 11.68
N PHE A 143 1.97 12.84 11.74
CA PHE A 143 1.06 13.77 12.42
C PHE A 143 1.14 13.69 13.96
N LEU A 144 1.74 12.62 14.49
CA LEU A 144 1.94 12.39 15.92
C LEU A 144 3.34 12.81 16.39
N LEU A 145 4.25 13.12 15.47
CA LEU A 145 5.60 13.54 15.80
C LEU A 145 5.61 15.05 16.06
N GLU A 146 6.27 15.47 17.14
CA GLU A 146 6.46 16.89 17.46
C GLU A 146 7.35 17.59 16.42
N GLU A 147 8.31 16.85 15.83
CA GLU A 147 9.20 17.34 14.78
C GLU A 147 9.19 16.38 13.58
N ALA A 148 9.00 16.94 12.38
CA ALA A 148 8.85 16.18 11.13
C ALA A 148 10.11 15.36 10.75
N ASP A 149 11.30 15.81 11.16
CA ASP A 149 12.58 15.17 10.85
C ASP A 149 13.12 14.29 11.99
N ALA A 150 12.33 14.07 13.05
CA ALA A 150 12.75 13.24 14.18
C ALA A 150 13.00 11.79 13.72
N ALA A 151 14.22 11.29 13.91
CA ALA A 151 14.54 9.89 13.60
C ALA A 151 13.79 8.94 14.55
N VAL A 152 12.76 8.27 14.04
CA VAL A 152 11.92 7.36 14.81
C VAL A 152 12.59 5.99 14.96
N VAL A 153 13.38 5.81 16.02
CA VAL A 153 13.98 4.51 16.36
C VAL A 153 13.12 3.79 17.41
N TRP A 154 12.02 3.18 16.97
CA TRP A 154 11.09 2.47 17.85
C TRP A 154 11.28 0.95 17.80
N ARG A 155 11.15 0.30 18.96
CA ARG A 155 11.20 -1.16 19.07
C ARG A 155 9.88 -1.79 18.59
N GLY A 156 9.95 -2.99 18.01
CA GLY A 156 8.83 -3.72 17.40
C GLY A 156 7.51 -3.69 18.19
N PRO A 157 7.46 -4.01 19.50
CA PRO A 157 6.21 -4.00 20.26
C PRO A 157 5.50 -2.64 20.30
N ARG A 158 6.26 -1.54 20.30
CA ARG A 158 5.69 -0.18 20.27
C ARG A 158 5.09 0.14 18.90
N LYS A 159 5.73 -0.33 17.82
CA LYS A 159 5.22 -0.17 16.44
C LYS A 159 3.92 -0.96 16.25
N ASN A 160 3.88 -2.22 16.71
CA ASN A 160 2.68 -3.05 16.61
C ASN A 160 1.50 -2.44 17.38
N GLY A 161 1.76 -1.95 18.60
CA GLY A 161 0.77 -1.20 19.37
C GLY A 161 0.22 0.00 18.60
N LEU A 162 1.09 0.79 17.96
CA LEU A 162 0.65 1.94 17.16
C LEU A 162 -0.19 1.53 15.94
N ILE A 163 0.21 0.48 15.20
CA ILE A 163 -0.57 -0.02 14.06
C ILE A 163 -1.99 -0.37 14.53
N LYS A 164 -2.11 -1.08 15.66
CA LYS A 164 -3.42 -1.39 16.26
C LYS A 164 -4.20 -0.11 16.60
N GLN A 165 -3.55 0.88 17.21
CA GLN A 165 -4.21 2.15 17.52
C GLN A 165 -4.69 2.86 16.26
N PHE A 166 -3.93 2.85 15.16
CA PHE A 166 -4.43 3.41 13.90
C PHE A 166 -5.65 2.68 13.37
N LEU A 167 -5.72 1.36 13.50
CA LEU A 167 -6.88 0.59 13.03
C LEU A 167 -8.11 0.76 13.92
N VAL A 168 -7.93 0.94 15.23
CA VAL A 168 -9.02 0.95 16.21
C VAL A 168 -9.48 2.36 16.56
N GLU A 169 -8.52 3.28 16.72
CA GLU A 169 -8.76 4.61 17.26
C GLU A 169 -8.90 5.68 16.16
N THR A 170 -8.65 5.37 14.88
CA THR A 170 -8.92 6.36 13.81
C THR A 170 -10.42 6.40 13.50
N ASP A 171 -11.02 7.57 13.67
CA ASP A 171 -12.43 7.81 13.38
C ASP A 171 -12.60 8.25 11.92
N TRP A 172 -12.95 7.30 11.05
CA TRP A 172 -13.21 7.56 9.63
C TRP A 172 -14.58 8.22 9.35
N GLY A 173 -15.32 8.60 10.40
CA GLY A 173 -16.59 9.32 10.30
C GLY A 173 -17.82 8.41 10.21
N VAL A 174 -18.99 9.05 10.34
CA VAL A 174 -20.31 8.40 10.54
C VAL A 174 -20.79 7.58 9.33
N GLY A 175 -20.19 7.76 8.15
CA GLY A 175 -20.50 6.99 6.92
C GLY A 175 -19.51 5.87 6.59
N GLY A 176 -18.41 5.76 7.33
CA GLY A 176 -17.35 4.80 7.00
C GLY A 176 -16.59 5.12 5.71
N LEU A 177 -15.91 4.10 5.18
CA LEU A 177 -15.11 4.21 3.96
C LEU A 177 -15.51 3.15 2.94
N ASP A 178 -15.52 3.53 1.66
CA ASP A 178 -15.58 2.58 0.56
C ASP A 178 -14.22 1.85 0.45
N TYR A 179 -13.13 2.61 0.52
CA TYR A 179 -11.77 2.08 0.39
C TYR A 179 -10.84 2.61 1.48
N LEU A 180 -10.18 1.70 2.20
CA LEU A 180 -9.01 2.00 3.01
C LEU A 180 -7.75 1.50 2.30
N ILE A 181 -6.95 2.42 1.77
CA ILE A 181 -5.65 2.14 1.17
C ILE A 181 -4.59 2.17 2.28
N VAL A 182 -3.85 1.09 2.47
CA VAL A 182 -2.83 0.96 3.51
C VAL A 182 -1.45 0.91 2.87
N ASP A 183 -0.67 1.98 3.02
CA ASP A 183 0.72 2.04 2.61
C ASP A 183 1.60 1.36 3.65
N THR A 184 2.06 0.14 3.34
CA THR A 184 2.88 -0.67 4.26
C THR A 184 4.37 -0.29 4.15
N PRO A 185 5.25 -0.62 5.11
CA PRO A 185 6.71 -0.50 4.91
C PRO A 185 7.23 -1.34 3.71
N PRO A 186 8.47 -1.17 3.24
CA PRO A 186 9.04 -2.09 2.24
C PRO A 186 9.53 -3.41 2.86
N GLY A 187 9.43 -4.50 2.08
CA GLY A 187 9.89 -5.86 2.42
C GLY A 187 9.05 -6.54 3.51
N THR A 188 9.28 -7.82 3.78
CA THR A 188 8.47 -8.62 4.72
C THR A 188 8.82 -8.35 6.20
N SER A 189 8.59 -7.13 6.66
CA SER A 189 8.89 -6.66 8.03
C SER A 189 7.88 -7.17 9.07
N ASP A 190 8.20 -7.03 10.37
CA ASP A 190 7.27 -7.43 11.46
C ASP A 190 5.95 -6.61 11.41
N GLU A 191 6.03 -5.39 10.89
CA GLU A 191 4.89 -4.51 10.66
C GLU A 191 3.89 -5.12 9.66
N HIS A 192 4.37 -5.77 8.59
CA HIS A 192 3.53 -6.47 7.60
C HIS A 192 2.77 -7.64 8.21
N ILE A 193 3.48 -8.43 9.02
CA ILE A 193 2.88 -9.56 9.71
C ILE A 193 1.79 -9.06 10.68
N SER A 194 2.08 -7.98 11.40
CA SER A 194 1.16 -7.42 12.40
C SER A 194 -0.13 -6.88 11.78
N ILE A 195 -0.05 -6.07 10.71
CA ILE A 195 -1.26 -5.57 10.03
C ILE A 195 -2.09 -6.73 9.46
N VAL A 196 -1.45 -7.71 8.83
CA VAL A 196 -2.15 -8.88 8.28
C VAL A 196 -2.78 -9.74 9.39
N GLN A 197 -2.13 -9.88 10.55
CA GLN A 197 -2.71 -10.55 11.71
C GLN A 197 -3.93 -9.81 12.23
N TYR A 198 -3.84 -8.50 12.47
CA TYR A 198 -4.98 -7.70 12.94
C TYR A 198 -6.16 -7.74 11.96
N LEU A 199 -5.89 -7.67 10.65
CA LEU A 199 -6.92 -7.78 9.63
C LEU A 199 -7.55 -9.17 9.59
N ASN A 200 -6.77 -10.25 9.71
CA ASN A 200 -7.29 -11.62 9.77
C ASN A 200 -8.12 -11.89 11.03
N ASP A 201 -7.69 -11.35 12.18
CA ASP A 201 -8.40 -11.49 13.45
C ASP A 201 -9.73 -10.71 13.43
N ALA A 202 -9.75 -9.54 12.79
CA ALA A 202 -10.95 -8.74 12.61
C ALA A 202 -11.90 -9.39 11.60
N ARG A 203 -11.40 -9.66 10.39
CA ARG A 203 -12.18 -10.18 9.27
C ARG A 203 -11.50 -11.44 8.74
N PRO A 204 -11.91 -12.63 9.19
CA PRO A 204 -11.36 -13.88 8.67
C PRO A 204 -11.49 -13.88 7.14
N MET A 205 -10.35 -13.87 6.44
CA MET A 205 -10.26 -13.72 4.97
C MET A 205 -10.90 -14.86 4.15
N MET A 206 -11.64 -15.78 4.79
CA MET A 206 -12.40 -16.85 4.15
C MET A 206 -13.90 -16.55 4.01
N ASP A 207 -14.45 -15.53 4.68
CA ASP A 207 -15.89 -15.22 4.71
C ASP A 207 -16.23 -13.82 4.12
N GLY A 208 -15.62 -13.44 3.01
CA GLY A 208 -16.09 -12.31 2.20
C GLY A 208 -15.76 -10.90 2.71
N GLY A 209 -14.86 -10.73 3.69
CA GLY A 209 -14.30 -9.41 4.00
C GLY A 209 -13.38 -8.96 2.86
N ALA A 210 -13.81 -7.98 2.07
CA ALA A 210 -13.21 -7.57 0.79
C ALA A 210 -11.86 -6.83 0.92
N SER A 211 -10.90 -7.51 1.55
CA SER A 211 -9.56 -7.04 1.82
C SER A 211 -8.55 -7.85 1.01
N GLY A 212 -7.63 -7.18 0.33
CA GLY A 212 -6.59 -7.83 -0.46
C GLY A 212 -5.33 -6.98 -0.57
N ALA A 213 -4.33 -7.49 -1.28
CA ALA A 213 -3.07 -6.81 -1.48
C ALA A 213 -2.80 -6.53 -2.96
N ILE A 214 -2.30 -5.34 -3.25
CA ILE A 214 -1.58 -5.06 -4.49
C ILE A 214 -0.07 -5.12 -4.22
N VAL A 215 0.68 -5.68 -5.16
CA VAL A 215 2.15 -5.77 -5.07
C VAL A 215 2.76 -4.82 -6.09
N VAL A 216 3.46 -3.80 -5.62
CA VAL A 216 4.15 -2.80 -6.45
C VAL A 216 5.61 -3.21 -6.65
N THR A 217 6.08 -3.15 -7.89
CA THR A 217 7.45 -3.51 -8.26
C THR A 217 7.97 -2.70 -9.45
N THR A 218 9.24 -2.92 -9.82
CA THR A 218 9.87 -2.39 -11.04
C THR A 218 10.35 -3.54 -11.94
N PRO A 219 10.65 -3.31 -13.23
CA PRO A 219 11.03 -4.37 -14.18
C PRO A 219 12.40 -5.03 -13.92
N GLU A 220 13.24 -4.42 -13.09
CA GLU A 220 14.63 -4.84 -12.84
C GLU A 220 14.75 -6.26 -12.28
N GLU A 221 15.80 -6.99 -12.66
CA GLU A 221 16.06 -8.37 -12.20
C GLU A 221 16.13 -8.51 -10.67
N VAL A 222 16.76 -7.55 -10.00
CA VAL A 222 16.88 -7.55 -8.54
C VAL A 222 15.49 -7.49 -7.88
N SER A 223 14.55 -6.76 -8.48
CA SER A 223 13.17 -6.65 -7.99
C SER A 223 12.38 -7.95 -8.14
N MET A 224 12.77 -8.86 -9.04
CA MET A 224 12.03 -10.10 -9.30
C MET A 224 12.10 -11.08 -8.13
N ALA A 225 13.25 -11.15 -7.45
CA ALA A 225 13.39 -11.92 -6.22
C ALA A 225 12.49 -11.36 -5.11
N ASP A 226 12.33 -10.05 -5.07
CA ASP A 226 11.55 -9.35 -4.06
C ASP A 226 10.04 -9.51 -4.30
N VAL A 227 9.57 -9.41 -5.55
CA VAL A 227 8.18 -9.76 -5.93
C VAL A 227 7.86 -11.19 -5.53
N ARG A 228 8.78 -12.13 -5.77
CA ARG A 228 8.60 -13.54 -5.40
C ARG A 228 8.43 -13.70 -3.89
N LYS A 229 9.21 -12.98 -3.08
CA LYS A 229 9.09 -13.00 -1.62
C LYS A 229 7.74 -12.48 -1.17
N GLU A 230 7.28 -11.35 -1.72
CA GLU A 230 5.98 -10.76 -1.38
C GLU A 230 4.79 -11.63 -1.77
N LEU A 231 4.82 -12.23 -2.96
CA LEU A 231 3.76 -13.17 -3.37
C LEU A 231 3.76 -14.45 -2.52
N ASN A 232 4.94 -14.95 -2.14
CA ASN A 232 5.05 -16.05 -1.19
C ASN A 232 4.58 -15.67 0.21
N PHE A 233 4.83 -14.43 0.65
CA PHE A 233 4.32 -13.90 1.90
C PHE A 233 2.80 -13.89 1.90
N CYS A 234 2.16 -13.29 0.89
CA CYS A 234 0.71 -13.29 0.73
C CYS A 234 0.12 -14.70 0.73
N LYS A 235 0.75 -15.64 0.01
CA LYS A 235 0.34 -17.05 0.00
C LYS A 235 0.43 -17.71 1.37
N LYS A 236 1.48 -17.42 2.14
CA LYS A 236 1.69 -17.97 3.50
C LYS A 236 0.71 -17.37 4.51
N THR A 237 0.42 -16.08 4.40
CA THR A 237 -0.48 -15.34 5.29
C THR A 237 -1.95 -15.39 4.84
N LYS A 238 -2.22 -16.03 3.71
CA LYS A 238 -3.54 -16.18 3.08
C LYS A 238 -4.19 -14.84 2.69
N VAL A 239 -3.38 -13.82 2.43
CA VAL A 239 -3.84 -12.54 1.91
C VAL A 239 -4.15 -12.69 0.41
N PRO A 240 -5.38 -12.39 -0.04
CA PRO A 240 -5.71 -12.38 -1.47
C PRO A 240 -4.87 -11.34 -2.22
N VAL A 241 -4.23 -11.74 -3.32
CA VAL A 241 -3.49 -10.81 -4.17
C VAL A 241 -4.42 -10.31 -5.26
N LEU A 242 -4.81 -9.03 -5.18
CA LEU A 242 -5.67 -8.34 -6.15
C LEU A 242 -4.93 -8.09 -7.46
N GLY A 243 -3.61 -7.92 -7.37
CA GLY A 243 -2.72 -8.07 -8.52
C GLY A 243 -1.38 -7.35 -8.36
N VAL A 244 -0.57 -7.47 -9.41
CA VAL A 244 0.77 -6.88 -9.47
C VAL A 244 0.74 -5.58 -10.30
N VAL A 245 1.34 -4.52 -9.79
CA VAL A 245 1.55 -3.23 -10.47
C VAL A 245 3.05 -3.07 -10.76
N GLU A 246 3.38 -2.89 -12.03
CA GLU A 246 4.75 -2.64 -12.48
C GLU A 246 4.98 -1.14 -12.70
N ASN A 247 5.61 -0.48 -11.73
CA ASN A 247 5.98 0.92 -11.83
C ASN A 247 7.32 1.11 -12.57
N MET A 248 7.57 2.32 -13.06
CA MET A 248 8.81 2.71 -13.73
C MET A 248 9.16 1.82 -14.95
N SER A 249 8.15 1.33 -15.66
CA SER A 249 8.30 0.47 -16.84
C SER A 249 8.57 1.28 -18.10
N GLY A 250 9.85 1.56 -18.32
CA GLY A 250 10.33 2.42 -19.40
C GLY A 250 10.04 3.90 -19.13
N LEU A 251 10.36 4.73 -20.12
CA LEU A 251 10.09 6.16 -20.15
C LEU A 251 9.28 6.47 -21.40
N GLN A 252 8.22 7.24 -21.23
CA GLN A 252 7.40 7.75 -22.32
C GLN A 252 7.21 9.24 -22.15
N MET A 253 7.55 10.03 -23.17
CA MET A 253 7.35 11.47 -23.17
C MET A 253 7.22 12.02 -24.59
N LYS A 254 6.65 13.20 -24.74
CA LYS A 254 6.57 13.86 -26.05
C LYS A 254 7.96 14.36 -26.44
N LEU A 255 8.29 14.32 -27.73
CA LEU A 255 9.54 14.89 -28.23
C LEU A 255 9.70 16.37 -27.87
N SER A 256 8.59 17.12 -27.81
CA SER A 256 8.57 18.52 -27.38
C SER A 256 9.07 18.75 -25.95
N ASP A 257 9.04 17.72 -25.11
CA ASP A 257 9.36 17.82 -23.68
C ASP A 257 10.82 17.39 -23.42
N VAL A 258 11.56 16.99 -24.46
CA VAL A 258 12.96 16.55 -24.36
C VAL A 258 13.91 17.73 -24.46
N GLN A 259 14.87 17.76 -23.53
CA GLN A 259 15.99 18.69 -23.56
C GLN A 259 17.08 18.18 -24.50
N PHE A 260 17.58 19.05 -25.40
CA PHE A 260 18.69 18.75 -26.28
C PHE A 260 19.93 19.52 -25.82
N LEU A 261 21.04 18.80 -25.63
CA LEU A 261 22.32 19.38 -25.22
C LEU A 261 23.36 19.24 -26.34
N LYS A 262 24.21 20.26 -26.51
CA LYS A 262 25.33 20.27 -27.45
C LYS A 262 26.67 20.27 -26.71
N GLY A 263 27.62 19.46 -27.17
CA GLY A 263 29.03 19.59 -26.79
C GLY A 263 29.47 18.91 -25.49
N GLY A 264 28.67 18.02 -24.89
CA GLY A 264 29.04 17.25 -23.69
C GLY A 264 28.49 15.83 -23.69
N LEU A 265 29.16 14.92 -22.97
CA LEU A 265 28.65 13.58 -22.63
C LEU A 265 27.89 13.59 -21.28
N ASP A 266 27.72 14.77 -20.67
CA ASP A 266 27.16 14.98 -19.35
C ASP A 266 26.11 16.10 -19.33
N TRP A 267 25.53 16.35 -18.16
CA TRP A 267 24.49 17.36 -17.92
C TRP A 267 24.99 18.81 -18.05
N ASN A 268 26.28 19.03 -18.33
CA ASN A 268 26.89 20.37 -18.43
C ASN A 268 26.95 20.89 -19.87
N GLY A 269 26.39 20.16 -20.83
CA GLY A 269 26.30 20.61 -22.23
C GLY A 269 25.49 21.90 -22.39
N GLU A 270 25.74 22.62 -23.48
CA GLU A 270 24.97 23.81 -23.82
C GLU A 270 23.53 23.41 -24.22
N ASP A 271 22.53 23.97 -23.56
CA ASP A 271 21.12 23.74 -23.91
C ASP A 271 20.82 24.33 -25.30
N CYS A 272 20.54 23.44 -26.24
CA CYS A 272 20.19 23.78 -27.62
C CYS A 272 18.76 23.35 -27.98
N THR A 273 17.90 23.11 -26.98
CA THR A 273 16.52 22.62 -27.15
C THR A 273 15.71 23.46 -28.12
N GLN A 274 15.75 24.79 -27.97
CA GLN A 274 15.00 25.69 -28.86
C GLN A 274 15.48 25.59 -30.32
N GLN A 275 16.80 25.56 -30.55
CA GLN A 275 17.36 25.39 -31.89
C GLN A 275 17.00 24.03 -32.49
N ALA A 276 17.08 22.96 -31.69
CA ALA A 276 16.72 21.62 -32.14
C ALA A 276 15.24 21.52 -32.54
N LEU A 277 14.34 22.06 -31.72
CA LEU A 277 12.90 22.07 -32.00
C LEU A 277 12.56 22.91 -33.23
N GLU A 278 13.24 24.05 -33.46
CA GLU A 278 13.08 24.87 -34.67
C GLU A 278 13.49 24.10 -35.94
N ILE A 279 14.63 23.40 -35.90
CA ILE A 279 15.09 22.55 -37.01
C ILE A 279 14.08 21.43 -37.27
N LEU A 280 13.63 20.75 -36.23
CA LEU A 280 12.63 19.68 -36.35
C LEU A 280 11.33 20.21 -36.96
N LYS A 281 10.86 21.38 -36.52
CA LYS A 281 9.66 22.03 -37.06
C LYS A 281 9.79 22.38 -38.54
N GLU A 282 10.98 22.82 -38.98
CA GLU A 282 11.22 23.18 -40.38
C GLU A 282 11.38 21.94 -41.27
N LYS A 283 12.10 20.92 -40.79
CA LYS A 283 12.53 19.79 -41.62
C LYS A 283 11.64 18.55 -41.52
N CYS A 284 11.01 18.32 -40.38
CA CYS A 284 10.23 17.12 -40.08
C CYS A 284 9.16 17.37 -38.99
N PRO A 285 8.21 18.30 -39.24
CA PRO A 285 7.22 18.71 -38.24
C PRO A 285 6.33 17.57 -37.71
N GLU A 286 6.16 16.50 -38.50
CA GLU A 286 5.44 15.29 -38.08
C GLU A 286 6.08 14.60 -36.87
N VAL A 287 7.41 14.69 -36.73
CA VAL A 287 8.17 14.03 -35.66
C VAL A 287 7.90 14.71 -34.30
N LEU A 288 7.55 16.00 -34.28
CA LEU A 288 7.19 16.72 -33.05
C LEU A 288 5.94 16.16 -32.36
N SER A 289 5.09 15.46 -33.11
CA SER A 289 3.90 14.78 -32.56
C SER A 289 4.18 13.36 -32.04
N MET A 290 5.38 12.83 -32.28
CA MET A 290 5.76 11.48 -31.89
C MET A 290 6.12 11.41 -30.40
N MET A 291 5.91 10.22 -29.86
CA MET A 291 6.33 9.85 -28.51
C MET A 291 7.74 9.26 -28.55
N ILE A 292 8.58 9.68 -27.61
CA ILE A 292 9.81 8.97 -27.29
C ILE A 292 9.48 7.88 -26.29
N CYS A 293 9.86 6.65 -26.64
CA CYS A 293 9.72 5.47 -25.80
C CYS A 293 11.09 4.83 -25.63
N THR A 294 11.52 4.58 -24.40
CA THR A 294 12.76 3.85 -24.11
C THR A 294 12.61 2.97 -22.87
N ASP A 295 13.25 1.81 -22.89
CA ASP A 295 13.31 0.92 -21.74
C ASP A 295 14.53 1.28 -20.87
N ILE A 296 14.30 2.11 -19.85
CA ILE A 296 15.35 2.53 -18.91
C ILE A 296 15.81 1.35 -18.06
N PHE A 297 14.87 0.51 -17.63
CA PHE A 297 15.11 -0.69 -16.86
C PHE A 297 14.63 -1.90 -17.67
N PRO A 298 15.48 -2.50 -18.52
CA PRO A 298 15.08 -3.65 -19.31
C PRO A 298 14.67 -4.79 -18.40
N SER A 299 13.54 -5.43 -18.75
CA SER A 299 13.07 -6.61 -18.04
C SER A 299 14.04 -7.78 -18.26
N SER A 300 14.34 -8.51 -17.20
CA SER A 300 15.03 -9.80 -17.30
C SER A 300 14.00 -10.94 -17.21
N GLY A 301 14.23 -12.01 -17.99
CA GLY A 301 13.36 -13.19 -17.98
C GLY A 301 11.92 -12.86 -18.38
N VAL A 302 10.95 -13.27 -17.55
CA VAL A 302 9.51 -13.13 -17.84
C VAL A 302 8.88 -11.83 -17.30
N GLY A 303 9.65 -11.03 -16.56
CA GLY A 303 9.20 -9.79 -15.93
C GLY A 303 8.06 -9.94 -14.91
N PRO A 304 7.60 -8.84 -14.30
CA PRO A 304 6.52 -8.86 -13.30
C PRO A 304 5.22 -9.47 -13.82
N SER A 305 4.86 -9.22 -15.07
CA SER A 305 3.67 -9.84 -15.71
C SER A 305 3.79 -11.37 -15.79
N GLY A 306 4.93 -11.90 -16.21
CA GLY A 306 5.13 -13.34 -16.26
C GLY A 306 5.18 -13.97 -14.87
N MET A 307 5.73 -13.28 -13.87
CA MET A 307 5.68 -13.71 -12.47
C MET A 307 4.25 -13.76 -11.93
N ALA A 308 3.43 -12.74 -12.22
CA ALA A 308 2.03 -12.74 -11.85
C ALA A 308 1.29 -13.97 -12.44
N SER A 309 1.55 -14.29 -13.71
CA SER A 309 1.02 -15.50 -14.36
C SER A 309 1.50 -16.79 -13.69
N GLN A 310 2.78 -16.91 -13.34
CA GLN A 310 3.32 -18.10 -12.64
C GLN A 310 2.70 -18.33 -11.26
N TYR A 311 2.32 -17.24 -10.56
CA TYR A 311 1.66 -17.30 -9.26
C TYR A 311 0.14 -17.39 -9.36
N ASN A 312 -0.42 -17.38 -10.58
CA ASN A 312 -1.85 -17.34 -10.84
C ASN A 312 -2.54 -16.16 -10.13
N VAL A 313 -1.91 -14.98 -10.17
CA VAL A 313 -2.44 -13.73 -9.63
C VAL A 313 -2.62 -12.70 -10.76
N PRO A 314 -3.57 -11.75 -10.64
CA PRO A 314 -3.80 -10.76 -11.67
C PRO A 314 -2.59 -9.84 -11.89
N TYR A 315 -2.46 -9.33 -13.11
CA TYR A 315 -1.53 -8.25 -13.43
C TYR A 315 -2.34 -6.99 -13.72
N LEU A 316 -2.28 -6.01 -12.82
CA LEU A 316 -3.10 -4.80 -12.90
C LEU A 316 -2.59 -3.84 -13.97
N GLY A 317 -1.29 -3.85 -14.27
CA GLY A 317 -0.74 -3.06 -15.38
C GLY A 317 0.65 -2.54 -15.07
N LYS A 318 1.12 -1.67 -15.97
CA LYS A 318 2.42 -1.00 -15.87
C LYS A 318 2.30 0.50 -16.04
N LEU A 319 3.09 1.25 -15.28
CA LEU A 319 3.23 2.70 -15.44
C LEU A 319 4.63 3.03 -15.95
N PRO A 320 4.77 3.83 -17.01
CA PRO A 320 6.07 4.37 -17.39
C PRO A 320 6.55 5.41 -16.36
N LEU A 321 7.86 5.69 -16.37
CA LEU A 321 8.40 6.87 -15.73
C LEU A 321 7.77 8.12 -16.34
N ASP A 322 7.22 8.96 -15.48
CA ASP A 322 6.51 10.17 -15.87
C ASP A 322 6.84 11.30 -14.87
N PRO A 323 7.54 12.36 -15.29
CA PRO A 323 7.86 13.49 -14.41
C PRO A 323 6.63 14.17 -13.83
N ASN A 324 5.50 14.16 -14.54
CA ASN A 324 4.26 14.76 -14.06
C ASN A 324 3.64 13.96 -12.91
N LEU A 325 3.93 12.65 -12.82
CA LEU A 325 3.51 11.82 -11.68
C LEU A 325 4.22 12.25 -10.40
N LEU A 326 5.53 12.52 -10.48
CA LEU A 326 6.29 13.08 -9.36
C LEU A 326 5.77 14.47 -8.98
N LYS A 327 5.56 15.34 -9.98
CA LYS A 327 5.04 16.69 -9.76
C LYS A 327 3.66 16.67 -9.07
N ALA A 328 2.78 15.76 -9.46
CA ALA A 328 1.48 15.59 -8.81
C ALA A 328 1.63 15.21 -7.32
N CYS A 329 2.57 14.32 -7.00
CA CYS A 329 2.87 13.97 -5.62
C CYS A 329 3.44 15.17 -4.84
N GLU A 330 4.37 15.93 -5.41
CA GLU A 330 4.94 17.12 -4.75
C GLU A 330 3.90 18.21 -4.47
N GLU A 331 2.92 18.34 -5.37
CA GLU A 331 1.84 19.30 -5.26
C GLU A 331 0.64 18.79 -4.44
N GLY A 332 0.61 17.50 -4.07
CA GLY A 332 -0.47 16.91 -3.28
C GLY A 332 -1.77 16.63 -4.04
N VAL A 333 -1.72 16.43 -5.36
CA VAL A 333 -2.90 16.49 -6.25
C VAL A 333 -3.08 15.23 -7.11
N SER A 334 -4.29 15.07 -7.66
CA SER A 334 -4.64 13.90 -8.43
C SER A 334 -3.95 13.96 -9.80
N PHE A 335 -3.03 13.02 -10.04
CA PHE A 335 -2.27 12.93 -11.29
C PHE A 335 -3.19 12.71 -12.49
N VAL A 336 -4.20 11.83 -12.35
CA VAL A 336 -5.13 11.52 -13.45
C VAL A 336 -6.04 12.69 -13.81
N GLU A 337 -6.32 13.59 -12.87
CA GLU A 337 -7.08 14.81 -13.15
C GLU A 337 -6.18 15.92 -13.71
N LYS A 338 -5.09 16.25 -13.01
CA LYS A 338 -4.23 17.39 -13.35
C LYS A 338 -3.42 17.16 -14.61
N PHE A 339 -2.97 15.93 -14.84
CA PHE A 339 -2.10 15.55 -15.95
C PHE A 339 -2.74 14.45 -16.80
N SER A 340 -4.04 14.57 -17.08
CA SER A 340 -4.83 13.57 -17.84
C SER A 340 -4.25 13.22 -19.23
N GLY A 341 -3.50 14.14 -19.85
CA GLY A 341 -2.81 13.92 -21.13
C GLY A 341 -1.42 13.30 -21.01
N SER A 342 -0.96 12.98 -19.80
CA SER A 342 0.37 12.41 -19.56
C SER A 342 0.39 10.90 -19.85
N PRO A 343 1.51 10.33 -20.33
CA PRO A 343 1.57 8.93 -20.75
C PRO A 343 1.21 7.92 -19.65
N ALA A 344 1.48 8.22 -18.37
CA ALA A 344 1.11 7.35 -17.27
C ALA A 344 -0.34 7.53 -16.78
N ALA A 345 -1.07 8.56 -17.21
CA ALA A 345 -2.39 8.88 -16.66
C ALA A 345 -3.45 7.83 -17.02
N LYS A 346 -3.52 7.43 -18.30
CA LYS A 346 -4.41 6.35 -18.73
C LYS A 346 -4.04 5.01 -18.07
N PRO A 347 -2.77 4.55 -18.10
CA PRO A 347 -2.37 3.33 -17.39
C PRO A 347 -2.74 3.31 -15.90
N LEU A 348 -2.60 4.43 -15.19
CA LEU A 348 -3.02 4.51 -13.79
C LEU A 348 -4.54 4.38 -13.65
N ASN A 349 -5.32 5.05 -14.49
CA ASN A 349 -6.79 4.87 -14.50
C ASN A 349 -7.19 3.42 -14.80
N ASP A 350 -6.56 2.77 -15.79
CA ASP A 350 -6.82 1.37 -16.12
C ASP A 350 -6.50 0.44 -14.94
N ILE A 351 -5.47 0.75 -14.14
CA ILE A 351 -5.12 0.01 -12.90
C ILE A 351 -6.21 0.20 -11.84
N VAL A 352 -6.69 1.43 -11.63
CA VAL A 352 -7.77 1.74 -10.69
C VAL A 352 -9.07 1.05 -11.11
N ASP A 353 -9.40 1.04 -12.41
CA ASP A 353 -10.57 0.35 -12.95
C ASP A 353 -10.52 -1.16 -12.64
N ARG A 354 -9.37 -1.79 -12.90
CA ARG A 354 -9.17 -3.22 -12.60
C ARG A 354 -9.21 -3.52 -11.11
N LEU A 355 -8.72 -2.59 -10.28
CA LEU A 355 -8.79 -2.71 -8.82
C LEU A 355 -10.25 -2.67 -8.34
N ILE A 356 -11.04 -1.71 -8.81
CA ILE A 356 -12.48 -1.62 -8.51
C ILE A 356 -13.21 -2.87 -8.99
N LEU A 357 -12.92 -3.37 -10.20
CA LEU A 357 -13.55 -4.60 -10.68
C LEU A 357 -13.18 -5.85 -9.85
N ALA A 358 -12.02 -5.86 -9.22
CA ALA A 358 -11.61 -6.92 -8.30
C ALA A 358 -12.26 -6.77 -6.91
N LEU A 359 -12.76 -5.58 -6.58
CA LEU A 359 -13.36 -5.18 -5.31
C LEU A 359 -14.63 -4.33 -5.55
N PRO A 360 -15.69 -4.90 -6.13
CA PRO A 360 -16.93 -4.17 -6.32
C PRO A 360 -17.57 -3.89 -4.95
N VAL A 361 -18.11 -2.69 -4.79
CA VAL A 361 -18.95 -2.32 -3.66
C VAL A 361 -20.34 -2.92 -3.91
N ASP A 362 -20.97 -3.48 -2.88
CA ASP A 362 -22.38 -3.82 -2.93
C ASP A 362 -23.17 -2.50 -3.04
N ASP A 363 -23.88 -2.28 -4.14
CA ASP A 363 -24.78 -1.13 -4.29
C ASP A 363 -25.92 -1.27 -3.27
N ASP A 364 -25.77 -0.71 -2.06
CA ASP A 364 -26.85 -0.57 -1.08
C ASP A 364 -27.66 0.70 -1.39
N ASP A 365 -28.13 0.82 -2.63
CA ASP A 365 -29.28 1.64 -2.98
C ASP A 365 -30.46 0.69 -3.11
N GLY A 366 -31.03 0.32 -1.95
CA GLY A 366 -32.34 -0.31 -1.90
C GLY A 366 -33.33 0.54 -2.70
N GLU A 367 -33.72 0.03 -3.87
CA GLU A 367 -34.91 0.48 -4.58
C GLU A 367 -36.04 0.54 -3.54
N GLU A 368 -36.48 1.76 -3.22
CA GLU A 368 -37.81 1.99 -2.68
C GLU A 368 -38.77 1.33 -3.68
N ASP A 369 -39.22 0.12 -3.34
CA ASP A 369 -40.39 -0.51 -3.93
C ASP A 369 -41.55 0.48 -3.80
N MET A 370 -41.71 1.30 -4.84
CA MET A 370 -42.92 2.02 -5.17
C MET A 370 -43.98 0.98 -5.54
N ALA A 371 -44.49 0.28 -4.51
CA ALA A 371 -45.71 -0.49 -4.62
C ALA A 371 -46.89 0.47 -4.54
N SER A 372 -47.40 0.77 -5.74
CA SER A 372 -48.72 1.29 -6.08
C SER A 372 -49.88 0.67 -5.31
#